data_AF-A0A2A2D7N5-F1
#
_entry.id   AF-A0A2A2D7N5-F1
#
_cell.length_a   1.000
_cell.length_b   1.000
_cell.length_c   1.000
_cell.angle_alpha   90.00
_cell.angle_beta   90.00
_cell.angle_gamma   90.00
#
_symmetry.space_group_name_H-M   'P 1'
#
loop_
_entity.id
_entity.type
_entity.pdbx_description
1 polymer ?
#
loop_
_entity_poly.entity_id
_entity_poly.type
_entity_poly.pdbx_seq_one_letter_code
_entity_poly.pdbx_strand_id
1 'polypeptide(L)'
;MLKPALRRAWHSRDTVQFGVAPAHATRVGPVDTATSSFLTLLDGTRGLPLLREQGRAVGLSEGRVDGLVERLTRAGLLDDPHGGGERAAAVRDRGPALERLRPDLASLSVLHAGAGTAMELMGARQAMRVQVRGAGRV
;
A
#
# COMPACT_ATOMS: atom_id res chain seq x y z
N MET A 1 4.28 3.84 -1.02
CA MET A 1 3.68 3.56 -2.35
C MET A 1 2.18 3.43 -2.23
N LEU A 2 1.41 3.56 -3.31
CA LEU A 2 0.00 3.15 -3.33
C LEU A 2 -0.10 1.62 -3.30
N LYS A 3 -1.09 1.10 -2.57
CA LYS A 3 -1.35 -0.34 -2.51
C LYS A 3 -1.70 -0.90 -3.89
N PRO A 4 -0.89 -1.81 -4.48
CA PRO A 4 -1.12 -2.33 -5.82
C PRO A 4 -2.41 -3.15 -5.94
N ALA A 5 -2.85 -3.73 -4.82
CA ALA A 5 -4.09 -4.49 -4.70
C ALA A 5 -5.35 -3.62 -4.91
N LEU A 6 -5.25 -2.32 -4.68
CA LEU A 6 -6.37 -1.38 -4.81
C LEU A 6 -6.36 -0.76 -6.21
N ARG A 7 -7.17 -1.32 -7.10
CA ARG A 7 -7.36 -0.75 -8.45
C ARG A 7 -7.86 0.69 -8.36
N ARG A 8 -7.31 1.56 -9.21
CA ARG A 8 -7.68 2.96 -9.30
C ARG A 8 -8.64 3.20 -10.46
N ALA A 9 -9.71 3.96 -10.22
CA ALA A 9 -10.63 4.42 -11.26
C ALA A 9 -11.14 5.82 -10.94
N TRP A 10 -11.47 6.61 -11.97
CA TRP A 10 -12.21 7.84 -11.79
C TRP A 10 -13.65 7.53 -11.39
N HIS A 11 -14.13 8.16 -10.33
CA HIS A 11 -15.52 8.04 -9.89
C HIS A 11 -16.35 9.25 -10.33
N SER A 12 -15.76 10.44 -10.25
CA SER A 12 -16.30 11.70 -10.76
C SER A 12 -15.17 12.52 -11.42
N ARG A 13 -15.46 13.76 -11.82
CA ARG A 13 -14.47 14.68 -12.40
C ARG A 13 -13.29 15.00 -11.48
N ASP A 14 -13.51 14.96 -10.17
CA ASP A 14 -12.56 15.38 -9.13
C ASP A 14 -12.33 14.31 -8.05
N THR A 15 -12.91 13.12 -8.20
CA THR A 15 -12.83 12.06 -7.19
C THR A 15 -12.31 10.77 -7.80
N VAL A 16 -11.27 10.23 -7.18
CA VAL A 16 -10.65 8.95 -7.53
C VAL A 16 -11.12 7.89 -6.54
N GLN A 17 -11.56 6.74 -7.04
CA GLN A 17 -11.83 5.56 -6.24
C GLN A 17 -10.63 4.61 -6.28
N PHE A 18 -10.30 4.06 -5.12
CA PHE A 18 -9.34 2.99 -4.92
C PHE A 18 -10.08 1.75 -4.41
N GLY A 19 -9.90 0.62 -5.08
CA GLY A 19 -10.61 -0.63 -4.78
C GLY A 19 -11.90 -0.80 -5.60
N VAL A 20 -12.23 -2.07 -5.89
CA VAL A 20 -13.44 -2.48 -6.62
C VAL A 20 -14.49 -3.05 -5.68
N ALA A 21 -14.07 -3.80 -4.65
CA ALA A 21 -14.97 -4.39 -3.67
C ALA A 21 -15.47 -3.31 -2.70
N PRO A 22 -16.80 -3.13 -2.51
CA PRO A 22 -17.34 -2.04 -1.68
C PRO A 22 -16.80 -1.98 -0.25
N ALA A 23 -16.55 -3.14 0.38
CA ALA A 23 -16.00 -3.22 1.73
C ALA A 23 -14.56 -2.69 1.87
N HIS A 24 -13.85 -2.54 0.75
CA HIS A 24 -12.45 -2.11 0.69
C HIS A 24 -12.24 -0.93 -0.27
N ALA A 25 -13.32 -0.33 -0.76
CA ALA A 25 -13.25 0.78 -1.69
C ALA A 25 -13.21 2.11 -0.92
N THR A 26 -12.24 2.95 -1.24
CA THR A 26 -12.13 4.30 -0.67
C THR A 26 -12.10 5.34 -1.77
N ARG A 27 -12.84 6.43 -1.57
CA ARG A 27 -12.87 7.57 -2.50
C ARG A 27 -12.03 8.71 -1.93
N VAL A 28 -11.25 9.34 -2.80
CA VAL A 28 -10.40 10.48 -2.47
C VAL A 28 -10.73 11.63 -3.41
N GLY A 29 -11.12 12.76 -2.85
CA GLY A 29 -11.42 14.01 -3.54
C GLY A 29 -11.21 15.21 -2.61
N PRO A 30 -11.08 16.43 -3.15
CA PRO A 30 -10.90 16.72 -4.57
C PRO A 30 -9.48 16.36 -5.06
N VAL A 31 -9.38 15.88 -6.30
CA VAL A 31 -8.17 15.51 -7.03
C VAL A 31 -8.15 16.29 -8.34
N ASP A 32 -7.28 17.30 -8.41
CA ASP A 32 -7.00 18.04 -9.64
C ASP A 32 -5.91 17.34 -10.47
N THR A 33 -5.60 17.88 -11.65
CA THR A 33 -4.60 17.33 -12.56
C THR A 33 -3.23 17.17 -11.90
N ALA A 34 -2.78 18.18 -11.12
CA ALA A 34 -1.50 18.12 -10.41
C ALA A 34 -1.47 16.99 -9.37
N THR A 35 -2.55 16.85 -8.60
CA THR A 35 -2.71 15.75 -7.62
C THR A 35 -2.75 14.39 -8.32
N SER A 36 -3.47 14.27 -9.43
CA SER A 36 -3.56 13.03 -10.21
C SER A 36 -2.18 12.61 -10.75
N SER A 37 -1.42 13.56 -11.29
CA SER A 37 -0.03 13.32 -11.73
C SER A 37 0.87 12.92 -10.57
N PHE A 38 0.75 13.57 -9.42
CA PHE A 38 1.53 13.18 -8.23
C PHE A 38 1.21 11.76 -7.75
N LEU A 39 -0.06 11.33 -7.80
CA LEU A 39 -0.44 9.96 -7.41
C LEU A 39 0.30 8.88 -8.23
N THR A 40 0.75 9.16 -9.45
CA THR A 40 1.53 8.19 -10.25
C THR A 40 2.97 8.02 -9.76
N LEU A 41 3.48 8.99 -9.00
CA LEU A 41 4.84 8.95 -8.43
C LEU A 41 4.94 8.06 -7.19
N LEU A 42 3.81 7.73 -6.57
CA LEU A 42 3.71 6.88 -5.38
C LEU A 42 3.84 5.38 -5.73
N ASP A 43 4.84 5.00 -6.52
CA ASP A 43 5.09 3.63 -6.97
C ASP A 43 5.99 2.81 -6.01
N GLY A 44 6.59 3.46 -5.01
CA GLY A 44 7.47 2.81 -4.03
C GLY A 44 8.95 2.87 -4.34
N THR A 45 9.33 3.50 -5.45
CA THR A 45 10.74 3.70 -5.82
C THR A 45 11.35 4.96 -5.20
N ARG A 46 10.54 5.78 -4.52
CA ARG A 46 10.92 7.12 -4.04
C ARG A 46 10.58 7.32 -2.57
N GLY A 47 11.53 7.90 -1.83
CA GLY A 47 11.30 8.39 -0.47
C GLY A 47 10.57 9.73 -0.43
N LEU A 48 10.10 10.12 0.76
CA LEU A 48 9.34 11.35 0.97
C LEU A 48 10.07 12.64 0.53
N PRO A 49 11.39 12.82 0.76
CA PRO A 49 12.10 14.02 0.30
C PRO A 49 12.00 14.21 -1.22
N LEU A 50 12.27 13.15 -1.99
CA LEU A 50 12.19 13.18 -3.46
C LEU A 50 10.75 13.40 -3.94
N LEU A 51 9.76 12.81 -3.26
CA LEU A 51 8.35 13.04 -3.58
C LEU A 51 7.96 14.51 -3.39
N ARG A 52 8.48 15.19 -2.36
CA ARG A 52 8.23 16.64 -2.17
C ARG A 52 8.82 17.47 -3.31
N GLU A 53 10.05 17.18 -3.71
CA GLU A 53 10.71 17.85 -4.85
C GLU A 53 9.93 17.67 -6.15
N GLN A 54 9.55 16.43 -6.47
CA GLN A 54 8.77 16.13 -7.66
C GLN A 54 7.33 16.67 -7.59
N GLY A 55 6.75 16.71 -6.40
CA GLY A 55 5.46 17.35 -6.14
C GLY A 55 5.48 18.83 -6.52
N ARG A 56 6.55 19.55 -6.17
CA ARG A 56 6.75 20.94 -6.59
C ARG A 56 6.87 21.07 -8.11
N ALA A 57 7.59 20.15 -8.77
CA ALA A 57 7.74 20.15 -10.22
C ALA A 57 6.41 19.96 -10.97
N VAL A 58 5.43 19.27 -10.37
CA VAL A 58 4.07 19.11 -10.94
C VAL A 58 3.05 20.15 -10.42
N GLY A 59 3.52 21.17 -9.70
CA GLY A 59 2.69 22.31 -9.25
C GLY A 59 1.99 22.13 -7.90
N LEU A 60 2.40 21.16 -7.07
CA LEU A 60 1.93 21.03 -5.70
C LEU A 60 2.85 21.79 -4.73
N SER A 61 2.29 22.59 -3.83
CA SER A 61 3.05 23.13 -2.71
C SER A 61 3.45 22.01 -1.74
N GLU A 62 4.53 22.22 -0.98
CA GLU A 62 5.05 21.20 -0.05
C GLU A 62 4.02 20.79 1.00
N GLY A 63 3.32 21.75 1.62
CA GLY A 63 2.24 21.45 2.58
C GLY A 63 1.09 20.66 1.95
N ARG A 64 0.86 20.80 0.63
CA ARG A 64 -0.14 20.03 -0.10
C ARG A 64 0.32 18.59 -0.36
N VAL A 65 1.61 18.37 -0.59
CA VAL A 65 2.19 17.01 -0.71
C VAL A 65 2.07 16.28 0.62
N ASP A 66 2.52 16.88 1.71
CA ASP A 66 2.49 16.24 3.03
C ASP A 66 1.06 15.97 3.50
N GLY A 67 0.15 16.94 3.35
CA GLY A 67 -1.26 16.75 3.70
C GLY A 67 -1.95 15.68 2.83
N LEU A 68 -1.56 15.55 1.56
CA LEU A 68 -2.06 14.48 0.69
C LEU A 68 -1.54 13.11 1.14
N VAL A 69 -0.24 12.98 1.39
CA VAL A 69 0.36 11.73 1.89
C VAL A 69 -0.30 11.31 3.20
N GLU A 70 -0.47 12.24 4.15
CA GLU A 70 -1.14 11.98 5.42
C GLU A 70 -2.59 11.52 5.22
N ARG A 71 -3.34 12.17 4.33
CA ARG A 71 -4.71 11.78 4.00
C ARG A 71 -4.78 10.37 3.39
N LEU A 72 -3.86 10.04 2.49
CA LEU A 72 -3.78 8.70 1.88
C LEU A 72 -3.37 7.64 2.91
N THR A 73 -2.46 7.96 3.83
CA THR A 73 -2.07 7.09 4.95
C THR A 73 -3.27 6.81 5.84
N ARG A 74 -4.01 7.85 6.25
CA ARG A 74 -5.21 7.72 7.10
C ARG A 74 -6.32 6.93 6.40
N ALA A 75 -6.42 7.04 5.09
CA ALA A 75 -7.33 6.26 4.26
C ALA A 75 -6.86 4.80 4.03
N GLY A 76 -5.69 4.41 4.55
CA GLY A 76 -5.16 3.05 4.38
C GLY A 76 -4.77 2.72 2.95
N LEU A 77 -4.48 3.73 2.12
CA LEU A 77 -4.18 3.56 0.69
C LEU A 77 -2.69 3.40 0.40
N LEU A 78 -1.84 3.73 1.37
CA LEU A 78 -0.40 3.62 1.24
C LEU A 78 0.14 2.34 1.85
N ASP A 79 1.16 1.80 1.21
CA ASP A 79 2.03 0.76 1.72
C ASP A 79 3.46 1.27 1.86
N ASP A 80 4.23 0.65 2.74
CA ASP A 80 5.65 0.93 2.97
C ASP A 80 6.49 -0.29 2.54
N PRO A 81 7.15 -0.23 1.36
CA PRO A 81 8.00 -1.32 0.88
C PRO A 81 9.12 -1.71 1.84
N HIS A 82 9.60 -0.74 2.63
CA HIS A 82 10.75 -0.88 3.51
C HIS A 82 10.36 -1.06 4.98
N GLY A 83 9.08 -0.87 5.33
CA GLY A 83 8.55 -0.96 6.69
C GLY A 83 8.40 -2.38 7.24
N GLY A 84 7.77 -2.49 8.41
CA GLY A 84 7.39 -3.77 9.04
C GLY A 84 8.46 -4.46 9.91
N GLY A 85 9.57 -3.78 10.22
CA GLY A 85 10.59 -4.25 11.16
C GLY A 85 11.38 -5.50 10.73
N GLU A 86 12.03 -6.15 11.70
CA GLU A 86 12.94 -7.29 11.45
C GLU A 86 12.24 -8.51 10.82
N ARG A 87 11.00 -8.80 11.27
CA ARG A 87 10.22 -9.92 10.70
C ARG A 87 9.87 -9.70 9.24
N ALA A 88 9.54 -8.46 8.86
CA ALA A 88 9.34 -8.10 7.46
C ALA A 88 10.63 -8.19 6.65
N ALA A 89 11.77 -7.80 7.23
CA ALA A 89 13.08 -7.93 6.58
C ALA A 89 13.39 -9.39 6.24
N ALA A 90 13.18 -10.33 7.17
CA ALA A 90 13.37 -11.75 6.93
C ALA A 90 12.47 -12.30 5.79
N VAL A 91 11.25 -11.76 5.62
CA VAL A 91 10.38 -12.11 4.48
C VAL A 91 10.95 -11.58 3.16
N ARG A 92 11.50 -10.35 3.14
CA ARG A 92 12.14 -9.74 1.96
C ARG A 92 13.39 -10.50 1.51
N ASP A 93 14.19 -11.00 2.47
CA ASP A 93 15.45 -11.71 2.19
C ASP A 93 15.26 -13.05 1.46
N ARG A 94 14.00 -13.50 1.30
CA ARG A 94 13.66 -14.71 0.53
C ARG A 94 13.80 -14.52 -0.99
N GLY A 95 14.14 -13.31 -1.46
CA GLY A 95 14.45 -13.03 -2.86
C GLY A 95 13.32 -13.46 -3.81
N PRO A 96 13.59 -14.25 -4.87
CA PRO A 96 12.57 -14.66 -5.83
C PRO A 96 11.40 -15.45 -5.23
N ALA A 97 11.55 -16.06 -4.05
CA ALA A 97 10.45 -16.75 -3.39
C ALA A 97 9.38 -15.79 -2.84
N LEU A 98 9.72 -14.52 -2.59
CA LEU A 98 8.78 -13.47 -2.21
C LEU A 98 7.69 -13.28 -3.26
N GLU A 99 8.04 -13.48 -4.54
CA GLU A 99 7.12 -13.28 -5.65
C GLU A 99 5.91 -14.20 -5.60
N ARG A 100 6.06 -15.38 -4.97
CA ARG A 100 4.97 -16.33 -4.72
C ARG A 100 4.02 -15.87 -3.61
N LEU A 101 4.50 -15.03 -2.69
CA LEU A 101 3.71 -14.46 -1.60
C LEU A 101 2.98 -13.18 -2.00
N ARG A 102 3.22 -12.64 -3.21
CA ARG A 102 2.60 -11.39 -3.67
C ARG A 102 1.07 -11.38 -3.56
N PRO A 103 0.33 -12.44 -3.96
CA PRO A 103 -1.12 -12.45 -3.79
C PRO A 103 -1.56 -12.36 -2.32
N ASP A 104 -0.86 -13.06 -1.42
CA ASP A 104 -1.17 -13.04 0.01
C ASP A 104 -0.83 -11.69 0.66
N LEU A 105 0.30 -11.10 0.27
CA LEU A 105 0.72 -9.76 0.73
C LEU A 105 -0.26 -8.69 0.24
N ALA A 106 -0.69 -8.77 -1.02
CA ALA A 106 -1.72 -7.91 -1.58
C ALA A 106 -3.02 -8.01 -0.77
N SER A 107 -3.50 -9.23 -0.49
CA SER A 107 -4.68 -9.47 0.34
C SER A 107 -4.52 -8.89 1.75
N LEU A 108 -3.40 -9.18 2.43
CA LEU A 108 -3.12 -8.65 3.76
C LEU A 108 -3.08 -7.13 3.80
N SER A 109 -2.50 -6.48 2.77
CA SER A 109 -2.44 -5.02 2.66
C SER A 109 -3.83 -4.38 2.58
N VAL A 110 -4.81 -5.07 2.00
CA VAL A 110 -6.19 -4.58 1.89
C VAL A 110 -6.94 -4.80 3.20
N LEU A 111 -6.75 -5.97 3.81
CA LEU A 111 -7.40 -6.33 5.07
C LEU A 111 -6.85 -5.54 6.26
N HIS A 112 -5.58 -5.11 6.19
CA HIS A 112 -4.89 -4.40 7.27
C HIS A 112 -4.37 -3.08 6.73
N ALA A 113 -5.05 -1.99 7.11
CA ALA A 113 -4.87 -0.67 6.52
C ALA A 113 -3.46 -0.07 6.72
N GLY A 114 -2.73 -0.48 7.75
CA GLY A 114 -1.40 0.05 8.08
C GLY A 114 -0.35 -0.18 7.00
N ALA A 115 0.48 0.84 6.76
CA ALA A 115 1.59 0.76 5.83
C ALA A 115 2.66 -0.21 6.38
N GLY A 116 3.11 -1.16 5.56
CA GLY A 116 4.08 -2.19 5.96
C GLY A 116 3.51 -3.33 6.80
N THR A 117 2.25 -3.24 7.27
CA THR A 117 1.62 -4.25 8.14
C THR A 117 1.50 -5.61 7.45
N ALA A 118 1.31 -5.66 6.13
CA ALA A 118 1.22 -6.92 5.39
C ALA A 118 2.49 -7.77 5.51
N MET A 119 3.65 -7.14 5.41
CA MET A 119 4.95 -7.80 5.52
C MET A 119 5.24 -8.25 6.95
N GLU A 120 4.89 -7.41 7.93
CA GLU A 120 5.01 -7.75 9.34
C GLU A 120 4.16 -8.98 9.70
N LEU A 121 2.89 -9.00 9.30
CA LEU A 121 1.98 -10.13 9.51
C LEU A 121 2.44 -11.40 8.80
N MET A 122 2.98 -11.28 7.58
CA MET A 122 3.56 -12.41 6.86
C MET A 122 4.76 -12.99 7.63
N GLY A 123 5.63 -12.12 8.16
CA GLY A 123 6.75 -12.55 8.99
C GLY A 123 6.29 -13.23 10.28
N ALA A 124 5.25 -12.71 10.94
CA ALA A 124 4.64 -13.34 12.10
C ALA A 124 4.07 -14.73 11.77
N ARG A 125 3.35 -14.88 10.65
CA ARG A 125 2.83 -16.18 10.18
C ARG A 125 3.93 -17.20 9.93
N GLN A 126 5.06 -16.78 9.38
CA GLN A 126 6.19 -17.68 9.12
C GLN A 126 6.87 -18.19 10.39
N ALA A 127 6.81 -17.41 11.48
CA ALA A 127 7.30 -17.82 12.79
C ALA A 127 6.35 -18.78 13.52
N MET A 128 5.11 -18.95 13.05
CA MET A 128 4.14 -19.82 13.69
C MET A 128 4.38 -21.31 13.36
N ARG A 129 3.88 -22.16 14.26
CA ARG A 129 3.81 -23.62 14.08
C ARG A 129 2.37 -24.04 14.32
N VAL A 130 1.87 -24.91 13.46
CA VAL A 130 0.51 -25.44 13.54
C VAL A 130 0.60 -26.95 13.67
N GLN A 131 -0.09 -27.52 14.67
CA GLN A 131 -0.30 -28.95 14.78
C GLN A 131 -1.65 -29.31 14.16
N VAL A 132 -1.63 -30.14 13.12
CA VAL A 132 -2.85 -30.72 12.54
C VAL A 132 -3.05 -32.10 13.14
N ARG A 133 -4.19 -32.32 13.81
CA ARG A 133 -4.54 -33.62 14.41
C ARG A 133 -5.57 -34.31 13.53
N GLY A 134 -5.17 -35.41 12.90
CA GLY A 134 -5.93 -36.10 11.86
C GLY A 134 -5.57 -35.57 10.46
N ALA A 135 -5.36 -36.50 9.52
CA ALA A 135 -4.93 -36.20 8.15
C ALA A 135 -5.99 -36.61 7.10
N GLY A 136 -7.27 -36.65 7.52
CA GLY A 136 -8.40 -36.86 6.63
C GLY A 136 -8.77 -35.59 5.84
N ARG A 137 -9.85 -35.67 5.05
CA ARG A 137 -10.46 -34.49 4.41
C ARG A 137 -11.19 -33.66 5.48
N VAL A 138 -11.00 -32.34 5.46
CA VAL A 138 -11.67 -31.34 6.32
C VAL A 138 -12.48 -30.40 5.43
#